data_AF-A0A9D6NAK1-F1
#
_entry.id   AF-A0A9D6NAK1-F1
#
_cell.length_a   1.000
_cell.length_b   1.000
_cell.length_c   1.000
_cell.angle_alpha   90.00
_cell.angle_beta   90.00
_cell.angle_gamma   90.00
#
_symmetry.space_group_name_H-M   'P 1'
#
loop_
_entity.id
_entity.type
_entity.pdbx_description
1 polymer ?
#
loop_
_entity_poly.entity_id
_entity_poly.type
_entity_poly.pdbx_seq_one_letter_code
_entity_poly.pdbx_strand_id
1 'polypeptide(L)'
;MSNPLLSALEDSYDDQGGRRLPEGTTIKGLVQLVEMWLQGRIESGHLVPILDAMAGTVSQAAFATERDIRAAGPMAPELREPAEVSLDAYRNMVAAIEGIQHGVTEDSASTVEAELQALRNSTEDLLAAQEAFQAWMESPAPACPRCGATDLSWCTPDCPGELFIPDREAVMGQSQQTATLGPDHVRAFEAYSKVVSGEARLAVLLEALKPLAHQLETARASAQAVSHQGEGDPETLEEVLDALLDSLDGIDQVRRAAQSRRMSDINQGWRKVFTGAVRVLGQSRELAWQADPHAQRQAFISTEDSVQISWED
;
A
#
# COMPACT_ATOMS: atom_id res chain seq x y z
N MET A 1 1.13 -1.22 -2.52
CA MET A 1 1.40 -2.51 -3.20
C MET A 1 2.67 -2.37 -4.02
N SER A 2 3.84 -2.55 -3.42
CA SER A 2 5.06 -2.72 -4.21
C SER A 2 4.98 -4.08 -4.90
N ASN A 3 4.78 -4.08 -6.21
CA ASN A 3 4.78 -5.30 -6.99
C ASN A 3 6.20 -5.91 -6.90
N PRO A 4 6.38 -7.14 -6.38
CA PRO A 4 7.70 -7.76 -6.29
C PRO A 4 8.38 -7.89 -7.66
N LEU A 5 7.60 -7.96 -8.75
CA LEU A 5 8.10 -7.91 -10.11
C LEU A 5 8.64 -6.52 -10.48
N LEU A 6 8.10 -5.43 -9.91
CA LEU A 6 8.61 -4.06 -10.14
C LEU A 6 9.97 -3.86 -9.48
N SER A 7 10.12 -4.23 -8.20
CA SER A 7 11.41 -4.14 -7.52
C SER A 7 12.46 -4.99 -8.26
N ALA A 8 12.05 -6.16 -8.76
CA ALA A 8 12.91 -7.01 -9.58
C ALA A 8 13.14 -6.48 -11.02
N LEU A 9 12.29 -5.60 -11.55
CA LEU A 9 12.46 -4.93 -12.85
C LEU A 9 13.34 -3.67 -12.71
N GLU A 10 13.17 -2.88 -11.66
CA GLU A 10 13.95 -1.67 -11.36
C GLU A 10 15.39 -2.01 -10.94
N ASP A 11 15.58 -2.98 -10.04
CA ASP A 11 16.92 -3.47 -9.64
C ASP A 11 17.67 -4.13 -10.82
N SER A 12 16.95 -4.54 -11.87
CA SER A 12 17.55 -5.22 -13.01
C SER A 12 18.26 -4.29 -14.00
N TYR A 13 18.17 -2.95 -13.87
CA TYR A 13 18.89 -2.01 -14.75
C TYR A 13 20.31 -1.65 -14.30
N ASP A 14 20.71 -1.98 -13.06
CA ASP A 14 22.08 -1.78 -12.59
C ASP A 14 22.99 -2.95 -12.99
N ASP A 15 23.86 -2.69 -13.97
CA ASP A 15 24.74 -3.66 -14.62
C ASP A 15 25.94 -4.02 -13.72
N GLN A 16 25.86 -5.10 -12.95
CA GLN A 16 27.02 -5.70 -12.28
C GLN A 16 27.48 -6.98 -12.99
N GLY A 17 28.45 -6.79 -13.88
CA GLY A 17 29.10 -7.85 -14.67
C GLY A 17 29.77 -8.93 -13.83
N GLY A 18 29.26 -10.16 -13.94
CA GLY A 18 29.89 -11.38 -13.45
C GLY A 18 29.33 -12.61 -14.17
N ARG A 19 30.18 -13.63 -14.43
CA ARG A 19 29.86 -14.91 -15.09
C ARG A 19 28.88 -15.79 -14.30
N ARG A 20 27.68 -15.30 -14.03
CA ARG A 20 26.53 -16.08 -13.57
C ARG A 20 25.53 -16.15 -14.73
N LEU A 21 24.79 -17.26 -14.81
CA LEU A 21 23.62 -17.28 -15.68
C LEU A 21 22.68 -16.15 -15.25
N PRO A 22 22.05 -15.43 -16.19
CA PRO A 22 21.06 -14.41 -15.86
C PRO A 22 19.97 -14.96 -14.93
N GLU A 23 19.44 -14.12 -14.04
CA GLU A 23 18.36 -14.51 -13.14
C GLU A 23 17.05 -14.69 -13.90
N GLY A 24 16.67 -15.95 -14.17
CA GLY A 24 15.43 -16.32 -14.86
C GLY A 24 14.14 -15.98 -14.11
N THR A 25 14.25 -15.42 -12.90
CA THR A 25 13.14 -14.89 -12.10
C THR A 25 12.75 -13.46 -12.50
N THR A 26 13.47 -12.84 -13.44
CA THR A 26 13.17 -11.51 -13.98
C THR A 26 12.90 -11.58 -15.48
N ILE A 27 12.11 -10.64 -16.01
CA ILE A 27 11.85 -10.56 -17.46
C ILE A 27 13.15 -10.29 -18.23
N LYS A 28 14.02 -9.41 -17.71
CA LYS A 28 15.33 -9.12 -18.30
C LYS A 28 16.21 -10.38 -18.36
N GLY A 29 16.31 -11.12 -17.26
CA GLY A 29 17.09 -12.35 -17.21
C GLY A 29 16.49 -13.44 -18.10
N LEU A 30 15.16 -13.53 -18.21
CA LEU A 30 14.50 -14.43 -19.15
C LEU A 30 14.87 -14.09 -20.60
N VAL A 31 14.78 -12.82 -21.00
CA VAL A 31 15.17 -12.37 -22.35
C VAL A 31 16.61 -12.78 -22.67
N GLN A 32 17.54 -12.57 -21.75
CA GLN A 32 18.94 -12.96 -21.93
C GLN A 32 19.13 -14.48 -22.06
N LEU A 33 18.37 -15.28 -21.30
CA LEU A 33 18.41 -16.74 -21.40
C LEU A 33 17.88 -17.21 -22.76
N VAL A 34 16.78 -16.63 -23.25
CA VAL A 34 16.22 -16.95 -24.58
C VAL A 34 17.22 -16.59 -25.69
N GLU A 35 17.89 -15.44 -25.59
CA GLU A 35 18.96 -15.06 -26.53
C GLU A 35 20.15 -16.02 -26.48
N MET A 36 20.53 -16.50 -25.29
CA MET A 36 21.55 -17.53 -25.15
C MET A 36 21.13 -18.85 -25.81
N TRP A 37 19.84 -19.21 -25.78
CA TRP A 37 19.32 -20.39 -26.47
C TRP A 37 19.39 -20.23 -27.98
N LEU A 38 18.97 -19.07 -28.52
CA LEU A 38 19.10 -18.73 -29.94
C LEU A 38 20.56 -18.79 -30.43
N GLN A 39 21.51 -18.48 -29.56
CA GLN A 39 22.96 -18.58 -29.83
C GLN A 39 23.53 -20.01 -29.68
N GLY A 40 22.71 -21.01 -29.32
CA GLY A 40 23.13 -22.39 -29.06
C GLY A 40 23.97 -22.55 -27.78
N ARG A 41 23.88 -21.60 -26.83
CA ARG A 41 24.68 -21.59 -25.60
C ARG A 41 23.99 -22.25 -24.41
N ILE A 42 22.69 -22.51 -24.51
CA ILE A 42 21.92 -23.28 -23.52
C ILE A 42 21.03 -24.28 -24.24
N GLU A 43 20.81 -25.42 -23.60
CA GLU A 43 19.92 -26.47 -24.09
C GLU A 43 18.46 -26.18 -23.74
N SER A 44 17.52 -26.59 -24.60
CA SER A 44 16.08 -26.40 -24.39
C SER A 44 15.59 -26.93 -23.03
N GLY A 45 16.16 -28.06 -22.57
CA GLY A 45 15.80 -28.68 -21.28
C GLY A 45 16.07 -27.80 -20.05
N HIS A 46 16.99 -26.83 -20.14
CA HIS A 46 17.23 -25.86 -19.06
C HIS A 46 16.32 -24.63 -19.14
N LEU A 47 15.89 -24.25 -20.36
CA LEU A 47 15.11 -23.04 -20.59
C LEU A 47 13.60 -23.26 -20.33
N VAL A 48 13.06 -24.41 -20.73
CA VAL A 48 11.61 -24.71 -20.61
C VAL A 48 11.06 -24.57 -19.18
N PRO A 49 11.71 -25.12 -18.12
CA PRO A 49 11.20 -24.95 -16.75
C PRO A 49 11.19 -23.50 -16.26
N ILE A 50 12.12 -22.67 -16.77
CA ILE A 50 12.20 -21.24 -16.41
C ILE A 50 11.06 -20.47 -17.08
N LEU A 51 10.79 -20.76 -18.36
CA LEU A 51 9.65 -20.18 -19.09
C LEU A 51 8.32 -20.53 -18.41
N ASP A 52 8.13 -21.78 -18.02
CA ASP A 52 6.91 -22.25 -17.32
C ASP A 52 6.70 -21.52 -15.98
N ALA A 53 7.75 -21.39 -15.17
CA ALA A 53 7.70 -20.65 -13.91
C ALA A 53 7.40 -19.16 -14.11
N MET A 54 7.98 -18.54 -15.14
CA MET A 54 7.71 -17.13 -15.45
C MET A 54 6.29 -16.92 -15.96
N ALA A 55 5.80 -17.78 -16.87
CA ALA A 55 4.42 -17.72 -17.35
C ALA A 55 3.43 -17.80 -16.17
N GLY A 56 3.65 -18.72 -15.23
CA GLY A 56 2.87 -18.82 -14.01
C GLY A 56 2.89 -17.55 -13.15
N THR A 57 4.05 -16.92 -13.02
CA THR A 57 4.22 -15.67 -12.25
C THR A 57 3.49 -14.49 -12.90
N VAL A 58 3.68 -14.30 -14.21
CA VAL A 58 3.03 -13.23 -14.97
C VAL A 58 1.51 -13.44 -15.04
N SER A 59 1.06 -14.70 -15.16
CA SER A 59 -0.36 -15.05 -15.13
C SER A 59 -1.03 -14.71 -13.80
N GLN A 60 -0.35 -14.95 -12.68
CA GLN A 60 -0.83 -14.52 -11.36
C GLN A 60 -0.94 -12.99 -11.25
N ALA A 61 0.04 -12.25 -11.79
CA ALA A 61 -0.01 -10.79 -11.82
C ALA A 61 -1.17 -10.28 -12.70
N ALA A 62 -1.41 -10.90 -13.85
CA ALA A 62 -2.56 -10.59 -14.71
C ALA A 62 -3.89 -10.82 -13.97
N PHE A 63 -4.03 -11.96 -13.29
CA PHE A 63 -5.24 -12.30 -12.55
C PHE A 63 -5.48 -11.34 -11.38
N ALA A 64 -4.43 -10.99 -10.62
CA ALA A 64 -4.53 -10.02 -9.54
C ALA A 64 -4.96 -8.64 -10.08
N THR A 65 -4.31 -8.16 -11.14
CA THR A 65 -4.65 -6.89 -11.79
C THR A 65 -6.09 -6.87 -12.28
N GLU A 66 -6.56 -7.94 -12.93
CA GLU A 66 -7.93 -8.04 -13.40
C GLU A 66 -8.96 -8.05 -12.26
N ARG A 67 -8.65 -8.72 -11.15
CA ARG A 67 -9.48 -8.72 -9.96
C ARG A 67 -9.56 -7.31 -9.36
N ASP A 68 -8.43 -6.62 -9.29
CA ASP A 68 -8.34 -5.30 -8.66
C ASP A 68 -9.07 -4.24 -9.51
N ILE A 69 -8.93 -4.29 -10.85
CA ILE A 69 -9.73 -3.47 -11.79
C ILE A 69 -11.24 -3.71 -11.60
N ARG A 70 -11.66 -4.98 -11.46
CA ARG A 70 -13.07 -5.32 -11.24
C ARG A 70 -13.58 -4.83 -9.88
N ALA A 71 -12.75 -4.93 -8.84
CA ALA A 71 -13.10 -4.50 -7.49
C ALA A 71 -13.20 -2.97 -7.37
N ALA A 72 -12.31 -2.23 -8.05
CA ALA A 72 -12.31 -0.76 -8.06
C ALA A 72 -13.61 -0.17 -8.64
N GLY A 73 -14.24 -0.86 -9.59
CA GLY A 73 -15.46 -0.42 -10.24
C GLY A 73 -15.21 0.71 -11.25
N PRO A 74 -16.14 1.67 -11.43
CA PRO A 74 -15.98 2.75 -12.39
C PRO A 74 -14.80 3.67 -12.05
N MET A 75 -13.80 3.71 -12.93
CA MET A 75 -12.64 4.60 -12.87
C MET A 75 -12.70 5.63 -14.00
N ALA A 76 -12.14 6.81 -13.74
CA ALA A 76 -11.90 7.85 -14.72
C ALA A 76 -10.88 7.36 -15.76
N PRO A 77 -10.92 7.88 -17.00
CA PRO A 77 -10.07 7.40 -18.09
C PRO A 77 -8.60 7.43 -17.74
N GLU A 78 -8.16 8.45 -17.00
CA GLU A 78 -6.76 8.67 -16.61
C GLU A 78 -6.19 7.55 -15.73
N LEU A 79 -7.02 6.85 -14.96
CA LEU A 79 -6.63 5.66 -14.19
C LEU A 79 -6.99 4.36 -14.93
N ARG A 80 -8.11 4.36 -15.63
CA ARG A 80 -8.65 3.17 -16.29
C ARG A 80 -7.76 2.71 -17.44
N GLU A 81 -7.35 3.65 -18.30
CA GLU A 81 -6.57 3.32 -19.50
C GLU A 81 -5.22 2.69 -19.13
N PRO A 82 -4.40 3.27 -18.22
CA PRO A 82 -3.18 2.61 -17.74
C PRO A 82 -3.44 1.24 -17.10
N ALA A 83 -4.55 1.06 -16.38
CA ALA A 83 -4.91 -0.23 -15.78
C ALA A 83 -5.20 -1.30 -16.84
N GLU A 84 -6.00 -0.95 -17.84
CA GLU A 84 -6.36 -1.83 -18.95
C GLU A 84 -5.12 -2.18 -19.80
N VAL A 85 -4.28 -1.19 -20.11
CA VAL A 85 -2.99 -1.41 -20.81
C VAL A 85 -2.08 -2.34 -20.00
N SER A 86 -1.99 -2.16 -18.68
CA SER A 86 -1.19 -3.06 -17.82
C SER A 86 -1.71 -4.50 -17.86
N LEU A 87 -3.02 -4.69 -17.81
CA LEU A 87 -3.64 -6.01 -17.87
C LEU A 87 -3.40 -6.69 -19.22
N ASP A 88 -3.58 -5.95 -20.32
CA ASP A 88 -3.35 -6.47 -21.66
C ASP A 88 -1.87 -6.79 -21.89
N ALA A 89 -0.96 -5.94 -21.38
CA ALA A 89 0.47 -6.20 -21.39
C ALA A 89 0.81 -7.51 -20.67
N TYR A 90 0.31 -7.75 -19.44
CA TYR A 90 0.55 -9.02 -18.75
C TYR A 90 0.03 -10.23 -19.53
N ARG A 91 -1.17 -10.14 -20.13
CA ARG A 91 -1.73 -11.23 -20.94
C ARG A 91 -0.88 -11.51 -22.18
N ASN A 92 -0.42 -10.47 -22.85
CA ASN A 92 0.45 -10.59 -24.02
C ASN A 92 1.83 -11.16 -23.64
N MET A 93 2.37 -10.79 -22.48
CA MET A 93 3.60 -11.38 -21.94
C MET A 93 3.43 -12.88 -21.67
N VAL A 94 2.32 -13.32 -21.07
CA VAL A 94 2.04 -14.77 -20.87
C VAL A 94 2.02 -15.49 -22.22
N ALA A 95 1.26 -14.96 -23.20
CA ALA A 95 1.16 -15.56 -24.52
C ALA A 95 2.52 -15.64 -25.23
N ALA A 96 3.33 -14.58 -25.12
CA ALA A 96 4.67 -14.56 -25.69
C ALA A 96 5.61 -15.57 -25.00
N ILE A 97 5.55 -15.71 -23.68
CA ILE A 97 6.36 -16.70 -22.94
C ILE A 97 5.98 -18.13 -23.34
N GLU A 98 4.67 -18.43 -23.44
CA GLU A 98 4.16 -19.73 -23.91
C GLU A 98 4.56 -19.99 -25.37
N GLY A 99 4.52 -18.95 -26.22
CA GLY A 99 4.98 -19.02 -27.61
C GLY A 99 6.48 -19.30 -27.73
N ILE A 100 7.31 -18.65 -26.91
CA ILE A 100 8.74 -18.94 -26.79
C ILE A 100 8.94 -20.40 -26.36
N GLN A 101 8.23 -20.87 -25.34
CA GLN A 101 8.33 -22.25 -24.86
C GLN A 101 7.98 -23.28 -25.95
N HIS A 102 6.92 -23.01 -26.72
CA HIS A 102 6.54 -23.83 -27.86
C HIS A 102 7.65 -23.83 -28.92
N GLY A 103 8.15 -22.66 -29.33
CA GLY A 103 9.25 -22.55 -30.28
C GLY A 103 10.54 -23.25 -29.83
N VAL A 104 10.89 -23.16 -28.55
CA VAL A 104 12.05 -23.85 -27.94
C VAL A 104 11.88 -25.38 -27.98
N THR A 105 10.64 -25.86 -27.77
CA THR A 105 10.31 -27.30 -27.79
C THR A 105 10.33 -27.87 -29.21
N GLU A 106 9.91 -27.06 -30.19
CA GLU A 106 9.93 -27.41 -31.61
C GLU A 106 11.27 -27.12 -32.30
N ASP A 107 12.26 -26.57 -31.58
CA ASP A 107 13.54 -26.12 -32.11
C ASP A 107 13.41 -25.09 -33.26
N SER A 108 12.39 -24.22 -33.15
CA SER A 108 12.07 -23.18 -34.14
C SER A 108 12.60 -21.81 -33.71
N ALA A 109 13.81 -21.47 -34.17
CA ALA A 109 14.42 -20.18 -33.87
C ALA A 109 13.58 -18.97 -34.33
N SER A 110 12.93 -19.04 -35.50
CA SER A 110 12.12 -17.94 -36.01
C SER A 110 10.86 -17.70 -35.19
N THR A 111 10.25 -18.76 -34.65
CA THR A 111 9.12 -18.62 -33.72
C THR A 111 9.59 -17.94 -32.44
N VAL A 112 10.71 -18.41 -31.88
CA VAL A 112 11.28 -17.84 -30.66
C VAL A 112 11.66 -16.37 -30.83
N GLU A 113 12.24 -15.97 -31.96
CA GLU A 113 12.58 -14.57 -32.25
C GLU A 113 11.33 -13.67 -32.33
N ALA A 114 10.26 -14.14 -32.99
CA ALA A 114 9.01 -13.39 -33.11
C ALA A 114 8.36 -13.18 -31.73
N GLU A 115 8.28 -14.24 -30.94
CA GLU A 115 7.67 -14.20 -29.60
C GLU A 115 8.54 -13.43 -28.60
N LEU A 116 9.87 -13.50 -28.72
CA LEU A 116 10.77 -12.66 -27.92
C LEU A 116 10.57 -11.17 -28.20
N GLN A 117 10.29 -10.80 -29.45
CA GLN A 117 9.94 -9.41 -29.78
C GLN A 117 8.57 -9.02 -29.21
N ALA A 118 7.58 -9.91 -29.24
CA ALA A 118 6.27 -9.68 -28.63
C ALA A 118 6.38 -9.46 -27.11
N LEU A 119 7.23 -10.24 -26.43
CA LEU A 119 7.53 -10.08 -25.01
C LEU A 119 8.14 -8.71 -24.70
N ARG A 120 9.08 -8.23 -25.54
CA ARG A 120 9.70 -6.90 -25.39
C ARG A 120 8.69 -5.78 -25.54
N ASN A 121 7.89 -5.80 -26.60
CA ASN A 121 6.85 -4.79 -26.83
C ASN A 121 5.87 -4.72 -25.65
N SER A 122 5.43 -5.89 -25.15
CA SER A 122 4.51 -5.95 -24.01
C SER A 122 5.15 -5.44 -22.71
N THR A 123 6.47 -5.60 -22.56
CA THR A 123 7.22 -5.02 -21.44
C THR A 123 7.28 -3.50 -21.53
N GLU A 124 7.48 -2.94 -22.72
CA GLU A 124 7.46 -1.49 -22.96
C GLU A 124 6.07 -0.90 -22.67
N ASP A 125 4.99 -1.55 -23.11
CA ASP A 125 3.62 -1.15 -22.81
C ASP A 125 3.34 -1.13 -21.30
N LEU A 126 3.81 -2.14 -20.58
CA LEU A 126 3.67 -2.21 -19.11
C LEU A 126 4.43 -1.08 -18.41
N LEU A 127 5.65 -0.76 -18.85
CA LEU A 127 6.44 0.34 -18.29
C LEU A 127 5.77 1.69 -18.56
N ALA A 128 5.28 1.92 -19.77
CA ALA A 128 4.55 3.15 -20.12
C ALA A 128 3.28 3.33 -19.28
N ALA A 129 2.53 2.25 -19.03
CA ALA A 129 1.36 2.29 -18.16
C ALA A 129 1.73 2.60 -16.70
N GLN A 130 2.85 2.08 -16.19
CA GLN A 130 3.35 2.40 -14.85
C GLN A 130 3.79 3.86 -14.73
N GLU A 131 4.49 4.39 -15.74
CA GLU A 131 4.83 5.81 -15.81
C GLU A 131 3.59 6.70 -15.77
N ALA A 132 2.51 6.30 -16.46
CA ALA A 132 1.24 7.02 -16.42
C ALA A 132 0.59 7.00 -15.02
N PHE A 133 0.60 5.86 -14.32
CA PHE A 133 0.14 5.78 -12.94
C PHE A 133 0.98 6.64 -11.99
N GLN A 134 2.30 6.61 -12.15
CA GLN A 134 3.20 7.42 -11.35
C GLN A 134 2.97 8.91 -11.59
N ALA A 135 2.85 9.34 -12.85
CA ALA A 135 2.54 10.71 -13.21
C ALA A 135 1.20 11.17 -12.61
N TRP A 136 0.20 10.30 -12.58
CA TRP A 136 -1.07 10.58 -11.91
C TRP A 136 -0.89 10.74 -10.38
N MET A 137 -0.15 9.85 -9.72
CA MET A 137 0.15 9.92 -8.28
C MET A 137 0.97 11.16 -7.90
N GLU A 138 1.87 11.61 -8.76
CA GLU A 138 2.71 12.79 -8.56
C GLU A 138 2.00 14.11 -8.93
N SER A 139 0.81 14.02 -9.52
CA SER A 139 0.03 15.17 -9.91
C SER A 139 -0.34 16.03 -8.70
N PRO A 140 -0.09 17.35 -8.74
CA PRO A 140 -0.57 18.27 -7.70
C PRO A 140 -2.08 18.52 -7.81
N ALA A 141 -2.75 17.98 -8.83
CA ALA A 141 -4.17 18.16 -9.04
C ALA A 141 -4.97 17.27 -8.08
N PRO A 142 -6.00 17.81 -7.40
CA PRO A 142 -6.93 16.99 -6.63
C PRO A 142 -7.66 15.98 -7.53
N ALA A 143 -7.72 14.74 -7.08
CA ALA A 143 -8.45 13.66 -7.74
C ALA A 143 -9.31 12.91 -6.72
N CYS A 144 -10.36 12.25 -7.20
CA CYS A 144 -11.17 11.38 -6.36
C CYS A 144 -10.35 10.14 -5.98
N PRO A 145 -10.23 9.79 -4.68
CA PRO A 145 -9.50 8.59 -4.27
C PRO A 145 -10.09 7.28 -4.79
N ARG A 146 -11.39 7.27 -5.12
CA ARG A 146 -12.10 6.08 -5.59
C ARG A 146 -11.98 5.86 -7.08
N CYS A 147 -12.32 6.88 -7.88
CA CYS A 147 -12.39 6.75 -9.33
C CYS A 147 -11.26 7.48 -10.06
N GLY A 148 -10.45 8.29 -9.39
CA GLY A 148 -9.38 9.06 -10.03
C GLY A 148 -9.80 10.29 -10.80
N ALA A 149 -11.11 10.59 -10.84
CA ALA A 149 -11.61 11.75 -11.55
C ALA A 149 -11.05 13.05 -10.94
N THR A 150 -10.50 13.92 -11.78
CA THR A 150 -10.04 15.26 -11.40
C THR A 150 -11.18 16.30 -11.45
N ASP A 151 -12.30 15.93 -12.06
CA ASP A 151 -13.55 16.68 -12.09
C ASP A 151 -14.69 15.83 -11.50
N LEU A 152 -15.44 16.44 -10.58
CA LEU A 152 -16.60 15.81 -9.95
C LEU A 152 -17.73 15.48 -10.92
N SER A 153 -17.73 16.05 -12.13
CA SER A 153 -18.70 15.68 -13.18
C SER A 153 -18.59 14.22 -13.62
N TRP A 154 -17.44 13.58 -13.41
CA TRP A 154 -17.18 12.17 -13.71
C TRP A 154 -17.51 11.23 -12.53
N CYS A 155 -17.70 11.77 -11.34
CA CYS A 155 -18.04 10.97 -10.17
C CYS A 155 -19.46 10.41 -10.30
N THR A 156 -19.59 9.08 -10.24
CA THR A 156 -20.91 8.42 -10.19
C THR A 156 -21.66 8.81 -8.90
N PRO A 157 -23.00 8.63 -8.84
CA PRO A 157 -23.76 8.92 -7.62
C PRO A 157 -23.28 8.17 -6.37
N ASP A 158 -22.63 7.02 -6.56
CA ASP A 158 -22.05 6.21 -5.48
C ASP A 158 -20.71 6.74 -4.99
N CYS A 159 -20.10 7.70 -5.71
CA CYS A 159 -18.89 8.37 -5.30
C CYS A 159 -19.25 9.53 -4.33
N PRO A 160 -18.58 9.63 -3.17
CA PRO A 160 -18.83 10.70 -2.21
C PRO A 160 -18.59 12.10 -2.79
N GLY A 161 -17.85 12.20 -3.90
CA GLY A 161 -17.65 13.43 -4.64
C GLY A 161 -16.72 14.43 -3.94
N GLU A 162 -15.64 13.92 -3.35
CA GLU A 162 -14.60 14.73 -2.73
C GLU A 162 -13.24 14.44 -3.38
N LEU A 163 -12.45 15.49 -3.61
CA LEU A 163 -11.19 15.42 -4.33
C LEU A 163 -10.03 15.72 -3.38
N PHE A 164 -8.99 14.89 -3.43
CA PHE A 164 -7.77 15.04 -2.66
C PHE A 164 -6.56 15.01 -3.57
N ILE A 165 -5.51 15.75 -3.21
CA ILE A 165 -4.19 15.60 -3.78
C ILE A 165 -3.66 14.23 -3.30
N PRO A 166 -3.32 13.30 -4.22
CA PRO A 166 -2.84 11.97 -3.86
C PRO A 166 -1.60 12.00 -2.95
N ASP A 167 -1.46 10.98 -2.11
CA ASP A 167 -0.30 10.80 -1.24
C ASP A 167 0.66 9.77 -1.81
N ARG A 168 1.82 10.24 -2.27
CA ARG A 168 2.89 9.40 -2.82
C ARG A 168 3.49 8.46 -1.78
N GLU A 169 3.63 8.91 -0.53
CA GLU A 169 4.38 8.18 0.49
C GLU A 169 3.62 6.95 0.98
N ALA A 170 2.28 6.98 0.94
CA ALA A 170 1.42 5.86 1.33
C ALA A 170 1.59 4.61 0.44
N VAL A 171 2.21 4.73 -0.74
CA VAL A 171 2.40 3.60 -1.66
C VAL A 171 3.74 2.87 -1.39
N MET A 172 4.71 3.52 -0.75
CA MET A 172 6.14 3.18 -0.82
C MET A 172 6.74 2.55 0.46
N GLY A 173 6.02 2.44 1.58
CA GLY A 173 6.64 2.18 2.89
C GLY A 173 5.97 1.14 3.79
N GLN A 174 5.64 -0.04 3.28
CA GLN A 174 4.70 -0.95 3.96
C GLN A 174 5.33 -1.80 5.08
N SER A 175 5.06 -1.45 6.33
CA SER A 175 5.17 -2.38 7.46
C SER A 175 3.79 -2.62 8.07
N GLN A 176 3.36 -3.89 8.16
CA GLN A 176 2.07 -4.23 8.78
C GLN A 176 2.22 -4.18 10.30
N GLN A 177 1.68 -3.12 10.91
CA GLN A 177 1.54 -3.01 12.35
C GLN A 177 0.14 -3.46 12.76
N THR A 178 0.03 -4.34 13.74
CA THR A 178 -1.26 -4.78 14.27
C THR A 178 -1.40 -4.40 15.73
N ALA A 179 -2.54 -3.83 16.10
CA ALA A 179 -2.83 -3.44 17.46
C ALA A 179 -4.29 -3.68 17.82
N THR A 180 -4.52 -4.15 19.04
CA THR A 180 -5.85 -4.33 19.61
C THR A 180 -6.24 -3.03 20.32
N LEU A 181 -7.01 -2.18 19.63
CA LEU A 181 -7.39 -0.85 20.12
C LEU A 181 -8.86 -0.82 20.57
N GLY A 182 -9.20 0.19 21.37
CA GLY A 182 -10.57 0.41 21.85
C GLY A 182 -11.55 0.83 20.75
N PRO A 183 -12.86 0.79 21.02
CA PRO A 183 -13.92 0.99 20.02
C PRO A 183 -13.85 2.34 19.29
N ASP A 184 -13.38 3.39 19.96
CA ASP A 184 -13.27 4.72 19.36
C ASP A 184 -12.15 4.79 18.31
N HIS A 185 -11.04 4.08 18.54
CA HIS A 185 -9.98 3.93 17.54
C HIS A 185 -10.45 3.08 16.36
N VAL A 186 -11.20 1.99 16.62
CA VAL A 186 -11.78 1.15 15.56
C VAL A 186 -12.70 1.97 14.67
N ARG A 187 -13.63 2.73 15.26
CA ARG A 187 -14.54 3.59 14.48
C ARG A 187 -13.78 4.64 13.67
N ALA A 188 -12.75 5.25 14.25
CA ALA A 188 -11.92 6.22 13.54
C ALA A 188 -11.14 5.57 12.39
N PHE A 189 -10.61 4.35 12.60
CA PHE A 189 -9.91 3.58 11.56
C PHE A 189 -10.84 3.19 10.41
N GLU A 190 -12.04 2.68 10.72
CA GLU A 190 -13.03 2.34 9.69
C GLU A 190 -13.42 3.57 8.86
N ALA A 191 -13.60 4.72 9.51
CA ALA A 191 -13.89 5.97 8.82
C ALA A 191 -12.70 6.43 7.98
N TYR A 192 -11.47 6.32 8.50
CA TYR A 192 -10.25 6.59 7.77
C TYR A 192 -10.18 5.73 6.51
N SER A 193 -10.34 4.41 6.64
CA SER A 193 -10.22 3.43 5.54
C SER A 193 -11.21 3.74 4.43
N LYS A 194 -12.44 4.12 4.79
CA LYS A 194 -13.46 4.56 3.82
C LYS A 194 -13.13 5.89 3.15
N VAL A 195 -12.48 6.83 3.84
CA VAL A 195 -12.09 8.11 3.21
C VAL A 195 -10.96 7.89 2.22
N VAL A 196 -9.94 7.11 2.58
CA VAL A 196 -8.80 6.87 1.69
C VAL A 196 -9.13 5.96 0.50
N SER A 197 -10.08 5.04 0.66
CA SER A 197 -10.66 4.29 -0.47
C SER A 197 -11.69 5.09 -1.28
N GLY A 198 -12.02 6.31 -0.84
CA GLY A 198 -13.03 7.17 -1.46
C GLY A 198 -14.45 6.61 -1.40
N GLU A 199 -14.75 5.76 -0.41
CA GLU A 199 -16.10 5.30 -0.06
C GLU A 199 -16.86 6.30 0.84
N ALA A 200 -16.15 7.22 1.50
CA ALA A 200 -16.73 8.24 2.36
C ALA A 200 -16.07 9.63 2.16
N ARG A 201 -16.79 10.67 2.61
CA ARG A 201 -16.27 12.04 2.70
C ARG A 201 -15.40 12.21 3.95
N LEU A 202 -14.45 13.15 3.92
CA LEU A 202 -13.60 13.50 5.08
C LEU A 202 -14.44 13.86 6.31
N ALA A 203 -15.61 14.47 6.13
CA ALA A 203 -16.53 14.77 7.22
C ALA A 203 -16.86 13.54 8.10
N VAL A 204 -16.96 12.34 7.50
CA VAL A 204 -17.23 11.10 8.24
C VAL A 204 -16.08 10.76 9.19
N LEU A 205 -14.83 10.88 8.72
CA LEU A 205 -13.64 10.72 9.56
C LEU A 205 -13.56 11.79 10.64
N LEU A 206 -13.81 13.06 10.31
CA LEU A 206 -13.76 14.14 11.28
C LEU A 206 -14.79 13.96 12.41
N GLU A 207 -15.99 13.46 12.11
CA GLU A 207 -16.98 13.09 13.13
C GLU A 207 -16.52 11.90 13.98
N ALA A 208 -15.95 10.87 13.37
CA ALA A 208 -15.43 9.70 14.09
C ALA A 208 -14.26 10.04 15.03
N LEU A 209 -13.46 11.06 14.70
CA LEU A 209 -12.34 11.52 15.53
C LEU A 209 -12.75 12.34 16.76
N LYS A 210 -13.97 12.91 16.81
CA LYS A 210 -14.43 13.71 17.95
C LYS A 210 -14.44 12.95 19.29
N PRO A 211 -15.09 11.77 19.39
CA PRO A 211 -15.09 11.01 20.65
C PRO A 211 -13.68 10.54 21.02
N LEU A 212 -12.88 10.15 20.03
CA LEU A 212 -11.49 9.75 20.24
C LEU A 212 -10.64 10.91 20.81
N ALA A 213 -10.74 12.11 20.24
CA ALA A 213 -10.04 13.29 20.75
C ALA A 213 -10.41 13.58 22.21
N HIS A 214 -11.71 13.52 22.56
CA HIS A 214 -12.16 13.72 23.93
C HIS A 214 -11.60 12.67 24.89
N GLN A 215 -11.53 11.41 24.47
CA GLN A 215 -10.92 10.33 25.23
C GLN A 215 -9.43 10.58 25.47
N LEU A 216 -8.68 10.97 24.44
CA LEU A 216 -7.25 11.25 24.51
C LEU A 216 -6.94 12.47 25.40
N GLU A 217 -7.74 13.53 25.31
CA GLU A 217 -7.63 14.70 26.19
C GLU A 217 -7.87 14.34 27.66
N THR A 218 -8.89 13.52 27.93
CA THR A 218 -9.20 13.04 29.29
C THR A 218 -8.08 12.16 29.84
N ALA A 219 -7.57 11.25 29.02
CA ALA A 219 -6.43 10.41 29.34
C ALA A 219 -5.20 11.26 29.69
N ARG A 220 -4.87 12.25 28.84
CA ARG A 220 -3.75 13.17 29.08
C ARG A 220 -3.91 13.92 30.40
N ALA A 221 -5.09 14.47 30.67
CA ALA A 221 -5.34 15.19 31.92
C ALA A 221 -5.14 14.29 33.15
N SER A 222 -5.58 13.03 33.08
CA SER A 222 -5.36 12.03 34.13
C SER A 222 -3.87 11.72 34.33
N ALA A 223 -3.12 11.49 33.24
CA ALA A 223 -1.68 11.24 33.31
C ALA A 223 -0.91 12.43 33.90
N GLN A 224 -1.30 13.67 33.55
CA GLN A 224 -0.73 14.87 34.14
C GLN A 224 -1.02 14.97 35.65
N ALA A 225 -2.24 14.62 36.09
CA ALA A 225 -2.59 14.63 37.50
C ALA A 225 -1.75 13.62 38.31
N VAL A 226 -1.56 12.41 37.78
CA VAL A 226 -0.69 11.37 38.36
C VAL A 226 0.76 11.87 38.47
N SER A 227 1.26 12.52 37.42
CA SER A 227 2.60 13.11 37.39
C SER A 227 2.79 14.16 38.49
N HIS A 228 1.81 15.05 38.66
CA HIS A 228 1.85 16.10 39.69
C HIS A 228 1.78 15.57 41.12
N GLN A 229 1.18 14.40 41.33
CA GLN A 229 1.11 13.74 42.63
C GLN A 229 2.39 12.97 42.97
N GLY A 230 3.32 12.83 42.02
CA GLY A 230 4.54 12.05 42.18
C GLY A 230 4.27 10.54 42.26
N GLU A 231 3.16 10.09 41.70
CA GLU A 231 2.78 8.68 41.64
C GLU A 231 3.21 8.07 40.30
N GLY A 232 3.73 6.84 40.33
CA GLY A 232 4.23 6.13 39.14
C GLY A 232 5.69 6.43 38.78
N ASP A 233 6.19 5.70 37.79
CA ASP A 233 7.52 5.92 37.23
C ASP A 233 7.53 7.18 36.33
N PRO A 234 8.38 8.19 36.61
CA PRO A 234 8.39 9.45 35.85
C PRO A 234 8.70 9.28 34.35
N GLU A 235 9.62 8.37 34.00
CA GLU A 235 10.05 8.15 32.61
C GLU A 235 8.91 7.51 31.80
N THR A 236 8.31 6.46 32.33
CA THR A 236 7.15 5.81 31.71
C THR A 236 5.97 6.78 31.53
N LEU A 237 5.74 7.66 32.50
CA LEU A 237 4.64 8.63 32.45
C LEU A 237 4.90 9.76 31.43
N GLU A 238 6.14 10.22 31.31
CA GLU A 238 6.56 11.16 30.26
C GLU A 238 6.33 10.53 28.87
N GLU A 239 6.69 9.27 28.67
CA GLU A 239 6.45 8.57 27.41
C GLU A 239 4.96 8.42 27.07
N VAL A 240 4.10 8.13 28.07
CA VAL A 240 2.65 8.08 27.88
C VAL A 240 2.10 9.45 27.47
N LEU A 241 2.55 10.52 28.13
CA LEU A 241 2.13 11.89 27.81
C LEU A 241 2.53 12.29 26.40
N ASP A 242 3.77 11.98 26.01
CA ASP A 242 4.27 12.22 24.65
C ASP A 242 3.47 11.44 23.60
N ALA A 243 3.16 10.17 23.86
CA ALA A 243 2.37 9.36 22.93
C ALA A 243 0.91 9.86 22.78
N LEU A 244 0.32 10.40 23.86
CA LEU A 244 -1.00 11.03 23.82
C LEU A 244 -0.97 12.37 23.05
N LEU A 245 0.10 13.15 23.22
CA LEU A 245 0.33 14.38 22.47
C LEU A 245 0.48 14.08 20.97
N ASP A 246 1.31 13.11 20.60
CA ASP A 246 1.48 12.67 19.21
C ASP A 246 0.14 12.28 18.58
N SER A 247 -0.71 11.57 19.33
CA SER A 247 -2.03 11.17 18.86
C SER A 247 -2.95 12.37 18.61
N LEU A 248 -2.97 13.34 19.53
CA LEU A 248 -3.76 14.57 19.38
C LEU A 248 -3.27 15.43 18.20
N ASP A 249 -1.95 15.56 18.05
CA ASP A 249 -1.32 16.24 16.91
C ASP A 249 -1.67 15.53 15.59
N GLY A 250 -1.79 14.20 15.61
CA GLY A 250 -2.29 13.40 14.49
C GLY A 250 -3.72 13.77 14.10
N ILE A 251 -4.62 13.90 15.08
CA ILE A 251 -6.01 14.33 14.85
C ILE A 251 -6.06 15.74 14.23
N ASP A 252 -5.28 16.67 14.75
CA ASP A 252 -5.21 18.03 14.20
C ASP A 252 -4.59 18.04 12.80
N GLN A 253 -3.65 17.15 12.52
CA GLN A 253 -3.12 16.95 11.17
C GLN A 253 -4.22 16.47 10.21
N VAL A 254 -5.03 15.48 10.57
CA VAL A 254 -6.18 15.05 9.74
C VAL A 254 -7.16 16.21 9.52
N ARG A 255 -7.44 17.04 10.54
CA ARG A 255 -8.33 18.21 10.41
C ARG A 255 -7.83 19.22 9.37
N ARG A 256 -6.50 19.38 9.22
CA ARG A 256 -5.91 20.26 8.18
C ARG A 256 -6.24 19.81 6.76
N ALA A 257 -6.52 18.52 6.54
CA ALA A 257 -6.92 17.99 5.23
C ALA A 257 -8.20 18.66 4.68
N ALA A 258 -9.08 19.17 5.55
CA ALA A 258 -10.28 19.90 5.12
C ALA A 258 -9.95 21.20 4.35
N GLN A 259 -8.78 21.78 4.61
CA GLN A 259 -8.30 22.99 3.94
C GLN A 259 -7.27 22.67 2.87
N SER A 260 -6.29 21.83 3.17
CA SER A 260 -5.19 21.50 2.25
C SER A 260 -5.62 20.58 1.12
N ARG A 261 -6.67 19.78 1.34
CA ARG A 261 -7.12 18.67 0.49
C ARG A 261 -6.01 17.65 0.21
N ARG A 262 -4.97 17.55 1.05
CA ARG A 262 -3.88 16.60 0.86
C ARG A 262 -4.22 15.29 1.53
N MET A 263 -4.14 14.18 0.79
CA MET A 263 -4.27 12.85 1.37
C MET A 263 -3.12 12.56 2.35
N SER A 264 -1.95 13.17 2.15
CA SER A 264 -0.81 13.05 3.08
C SER A 264 -1.12 13.57 4.48
N ASP A 265 -1.98 14.59 4.63
CA ASP A 265 -2.42 15.07 5.94
C ASP A 265 -3.32 14.04 6.63
N ILE A 266 -4.11 13.29 5.87
CA ILE A 266 -4.98 12.22 6.40
C ILE A 266 -4.11 11.02 6.82
N ASN A 267 -3.25 10.53 5.92
CA ASN A 267 -2.44 9.34 6.14
C ASN A 267 -1.41 9.52 7.25
N GLN A 268 -0.62 10.61 7.20
CA GLN A 268 0.37 10.88 8.23
C GLN A 268 -0.29 11.24 9.58
N GLY A 269 -1.43 11.94 9.55
CA GLY A 269 -2.19 12.25 10.74
C GLY A 269 -2.70 10.98 11.43
N TRP A 270 -3.29 10.05 10.67
CA TRP A 270 -3.70 8.77 11.20
C TRP A 270 -2.51 7.93 11.70
N ARG A 271 -1.38 7.90 10.99
CA ARG A 271 -0.18 7.19 11.42
C ARG A 271 0.23 7.61 12.83
N LYS A 272 0.25 8.92 13.12
CA LYS A 272 0.52 9.44 14.47
C LYS A 272 -0.48 8.98 15.51
N VAL A 273 -1.79 9.00 15.20
CA VAL A 273 -2.84 8.49 16.08
C VAL A 273 -2.60 7.02 16.41
N PHE A 274 -2.33 6.20 15.40
CA PHE A 274 -2.13 4.76 15.57
C PHE A 274 -0.85 4.47 16.36
N THR A 275 0.30 5.02 15.97
CA THR A 275 1.58 4.81 16.67
C THR A 275 1.52 5.31 18.11
N GLY A 276 0.89 6.46 18.35
CA GLY A 276 0.68 6.97 19.70
C GLY A 276 -0.18 6.02 20.55
N ALA A 277 -1.28 5.50 20.00
CA ALA A 277 -2.11 4.50 20.69
C ALA A 277 -1.33 3.22 21.03
N VAL A 278 -0.50 2.72 20.11
CA VAL A 278 0.36 1.55 20.34
C VAL A 278 1.37 1.81 21.46
N ARG A 279 2.02 2.97 21.46
CA ARG A 279 2.96 3.38 22.53
C ARG A 279 2.26 3.46 23.89
N VAL A 280 1.09 4.10 23.96
CA VAL A 280 0.30 4.18 25.21
C VAL A 280 -0.06 2.78 25.71
N LEU A 281 -0.47 1.86 24.84
CA LEU A 281 -0.77 0.48 25.22
C LEU A 281 0.46 -0.29 25.69
N GLY A 282 1.61 -0.10 25.03
CA GLY A 282 2.89 -0.68 25.44
C GLY A 282 3.26 -0.25 26.86
N GLN A 283 3.23 1.05 27.12
CA GLN A 283 3.59 1.62 28.41
C GLN A 283 2.55 1.35 29.52
N SER A 284 1.26 1.31 29.16
CA SER A 284 0.21 0.97 30.14
C SER A 284 0.33 -0.47 30.63
N ARG A 285 0.86 -1.41 29.81
CA ARG A 285 1.15 -2.78 30.25
C ARG A 285 2.33 -2.83 31.22
N GLU A 286 3.32 -1.99 31.02
CA GLU A 286 4.50 -1.87 31.88
C GLU A 286 4.14 -1.25 33.24
N LEU A 287 3.29 -0.21 33.25
CA LEU A 287 2.71 0.36 34.47
C LEU A 287 1.76 -0.59 35.19
N ALA A 288 0.98 -1.41 34.46
CA ALA A 288 0.07 -2.39 35.05
C ALA A 288 0.80 -3.54 35.78
N TRP A 289 2.07 -3.81 35.45
CA TRP A 289 2.92 -4.72 36.22
C TRP A 289 3.35 -4.12 37.57
N GLN A 290 3.20 -2.80 37.77
CA GLN A 290 3.74 -2.07 38.91
C GLN A 290 2.66 -1.54 39.90
N ALA A 291 1.37 -1.53 39.56
CA ALA A 291 0.32 -0.86 40.36
C ALA A 291 -1.00 -1.66 40.60
N ASP A 292 -1.80 -1.19 41.58
CA ASP A 292 -3.05 -1.77 42.11
C ASP A 292 -4.19 -1.89 41.04
N PRO A 293 -4.87 -3.05 40.94
CA PRO A 293 -5.96 -3.31 40.00
C PRO A 293 -7.19 -2.37 40.06
N HIS A 294 -7.37 -1.56 41.10
CA HIS A 294 -8.45 -0.57 41.12
C HIS A 294 -8.19 0.67 40.25
N ALA A 295 -6.92 1.03 40.03
CA ALA A 295 -6.53 2.10 39.09
C ALA A 295 -6.71 1.66 37.62
N GLN A 296 -6.68 0.35 37.35
CA GLN A 296 -6.81 -0.24 36.01
C GLN A 296 -8.15 0.05 35.33
N ARG A 297 -9.27 0.17 36.09
CA ARG A 297 -10.60 0.40 35.49
C ARG A 297 -10.82 1.82 34.99
N GLN A 298 -9.98 2.77 35.42
CA GLN A 298 -9.98 4.15 34.93
C GLN A 298 -8.84 4.40 33.93
N ALA A 299 -7.94 3.44 33.75
CA ALA A 299 -6.71 3.60 32.98
C ALA A 299 -6.89 3.25 31.48
N PHE A 300 -7.04 4.33 30.72
CA PHE A 300 -6.37 4.60 29.44
C PHE A 300 -6.88 4.06 28.12
N ILE A 301 -7.61 2.95 28.00
CA ILE A 301 -8.46 2.61 26.84
C ILE A 301 -9.28 1.39 27.27
N SER A 302 -10.61 1.49 27.30
CA SER A 302 -11.44 0.29 27.53
C SER A 302 -11.22 -0.68 26.37
N THR A 303 -10.73 -1.89 26.69
CA THR A 303 -10.56 -2.99 25.74
C THR A 303 -11.77 -3.93 25.73
N GLU A 304 -12.86 -3.60 26.42
CA GLU A 304 -14.02 -4.50 26.56
C GLU A 304 -14.69 -4.86 25.23
N ASP A 305 -14.38 -4.15 24.14
CA ASP A 305 -14.80 -4.46 22.75
C ASP A 305 -13.65 -4.29 21.73
N SER A 306 -12.41 -4.58 22.13
CA SER A 306 -11.24 -4.28 21.28
C SER A 306 -11.12 -5.22 20.07
N VAL A 307 -10.90 -4.65 18.89
CA VAL A 307 -10.70 -5.38 17.62
C VAL A 307 -9.26 -5.16 17.14
N GLN A 308 -8.69 -6.20 16.52
CA GLN A 308 -7.37 -6.09 15.90
C GLN A 308 -7.46 -5.17 14.68
N ILE A 309 -6.79 -4.02 14.76
CA ILE A 309 -6.57 -3.12 13.64
C ILE A 309 -5.24 -3.49 13.03
N SER A 310 -5.24 -3.78 11.73
CA SER A 310 -4.03 -3.90 10.93
C SER A 310 -3.85 -2.59 10.16
N TRP A 311 -2.72 -1.94 10.41
CA TRP A 311 -2.30 -0.75 9.70
C TRP A 311 -1.09 -1.07 8.82
N GLU A 312 -1.09 -0.56 7.60
CA GLU A 312 0.06 -0.62 6.70
C GLU A 312 0.76 0.75 6.77
N ASP A 313 2.02 0.77 7.20
CA ASP A 313 2.84 1.99 7.15
C ASP A 313 3.02 2.53 5.72
#